data_AF-A0A1Q8YGK3-F1
#
_entry.id   AF-A0A1Q8YGK3-F1
#
_cell.length_a   1.000
_cell.length_b   1.000
_cell.length_c   1.000
_cell.angle_alpha   90.00
_cell.angle_beta   90.00
_cell.angle_gamma   90.00
#
_symmetry.space_group_name_H-M   'P 1'
#
loop_
_entity.id
_entity.type
_entity.pdbx_description
1 polymer ?
#
loop_
_entity_poly.entity_id
_entity_poly.type
_entity_poly.pdbx_seq_one_letter_code
_entity_poly.pdbx_strand_id
1 'polypeptide(L)'
;MNTAELITAHLNAPYGAVITVDDLAQSLRTGQRKARTAAGNAVLAYLFTELEPRLIVTCAQEVGANVSSAHSLYLDTLAHAAHPSPAWERAVADWL
;
A
#
# COMPACT_ATOMS: atom_id res chain seq x y z
N MET A 1 1.98 -6.64 17.24
CA MET A 1 1.47 -6.51 15.87
C MET A 1 1.75 -5.09 15.40
N ASN A 2 2.62 -4.90 14.42
CA ASN A 2 2.87 -3.58 13.82
C ASN A 2 1.86 -3.29 12.70
N THR A 3 1.88 -2.08 12.15
CA THR A 3 0.87 -1.67 11.16
C THR A 3 0.98 -2.52 9.89
N ALA A 4 2.19 -2.92 9.50
CA ALA A 4 2.42 -3.75 8.32
C ALA A 4 1.83 -5.17 8.46
N GLU A 5 1.92 -5.80 9.63
CA GLU A 5 1.28 -7.09 9.92
C GLU A 5 -0.25 -6.99 9.85
N LEU A 6 -0.83 -5.89 10.36
CA LEU A 6 -2.27 -5.66 10.30
C LEU A 6 -2.75 -5.45 8.86
N ILE A 7 -2.06 -4.62 8.08
CA ILE A 7 -2.39 -4.37 6.67
C ILE A 7 -2.29 -5.66 5.85
N THR A 8 -1.19 -6.38 5.98
CA THR A 8 -0.99 -7.61 5.21
C THR A 8 -2.00 -8.69 5.58
N ALA A 9 -2.34 -8.83 6.86
CA ALA A 9 -3.41 -9.73 7.28
C ALA A 9 -4.78 -9.34 6.70
N HIS A 10 -5.10 -8.03 6.68
CA HIS A 10 -6.36 -7.53 6.10
C HIS A 10 -6.45 -7.82 4.59
N LEU A 11 -5.43 -7.41 3.82
CA LEU A 11 -5.42 -7.60 2.37
C LEU A 11 -5.37 -9.08 1.95
N ASN A 12 -4.81 -9.94 2.78
CA ASN A 12 -4.79 -11.39 2.57
C ASN A 12 -6.11 -12.08 3.00
N ALA A 13 -6.95 -11.45 3.81
CA ALA A 13 -8.13 -12.09 4.41
C ALA A 13 -9.04 -12.82 3.39
N PRO A 14 -9.35 -12.26 2.21
CA PRO A 14 -10.19 -12.95 1.22
C PRO A 14 -9.43 -13.98 0.35
N TYR A 15 -8.09 -13.99 0.35
CA TYR A 15 -7.28 -14.75 -0.62
C TYR A 15 -6.31 -15.76 0.00
N GLY A 16 -6.13 -15.75 1.33
CA GLY A 16 -5.02 -16.45 1.99
C GLY A 16 -3.71 -15.67 1.90
N ALA A 17 -2.60 -16.30 2.29
CA ALA A 17 -1.29 -15.64 2.40
C ALA A 17 -0.64 -15.34 1.03
N VAL A 18 -1.17 -14.35 0.31
CA VAL A 18 -0.73 -13.96 -1.04
C VAL A 18 0.41 -12.95 -1.03
N ILE A 19 0.38 -11.99 -0.10
CA ILE A 19 1.45 -11.02 0.13
C ILE A 19 2.09 -11.20 1.51
N THR A 20 3.38 -10.90 1.61
CA THR A 20 4.12 -10.86 2.88
C THR A 20 4.31 -9.43 3.37
N VAL A 21 4.68 -9.27 4.65
CA VAL A 21 5.08 -7.97 5.22
C VAL A 21 6.25 -7.35 4.44
N ASP A 22 7.17 -8.17 3.95
CA ASP A 22 8.31 -7.73 3.16
C ASP A 22 7.88 -7.18 1.78
N ASP A 23 6.92 -7.83 1.12
CA ASP A 23 6.35 -7.33 -0.15
C ASP A 23 5.72 -5.94 0.04
N LEU A 24 4.95 -5.75 1.12
CA LEU A 24 4.35 -4.45 1.45
C LEU A 24 5.42 -3.40 1.77
N ALA A 25 6.37 -3.74 2.64
CA ALA A 25 7.43 -2.83 3.05
C ALA A 25 8.31 -2.40 1.87
N GLN A 26 8.71 -3.34 1.02
CA GLN A 26 9.49 -3.05 -0.19
C GLN A 26 8.69 -2.18 -1.16
N SER A 27 7.38 -2.42 -1.30
CA SER A 27 6.53 -1.62 -2.18
C SER A 27 6.41 -0.18 -1.71
N LEU A 28 6.21 0.04 -0.40
CA LEU A 28 6.16 1.36 0.21
C LEU A 28 7.49 2.11 0.10
N ARG A 29 8.63 1.43 0.30
CA ARG A 29 9.96 2.03 0.19
C ARG A 29 10.31 2.42 -1.24
N THR A 30 9.97 1.58 -2.21
CA THR A 30 10.32 1.79 -3.62
C THR A 30 9.30 2.64 -4.38
N GLY A 31 8.10 2.83 -3.81
CA GLY A 31 7.02 3.55 -4.46
C GLY A 31 6.44 2.82 -5.67
N GLN A 32 6.54 1.49 -5.69
CA GLN A 32 6.09 0.62 -6.79
C GLN A 32 5.62 -0.71 -6.23
N ARG A 33 4.67 -1.39 -6.87
CA ARG A 33 4.27 -2.73 -6.43
C ARG A 33 5.43 -3.71 -6.66
N LYS A 34 5.94 -4.31 -5.57
CA LYS A 34 7.11 -5.22 -5.54
C LYS A 34 6.80 -6.57 -4.92
N ALA A 35 5.54 -7.02 -4.98
CA ALA A 35 5.23 -8.37 -4.55
C ALA A 35 5.93 -9.41 -5.44
N ARG A 36 6.32 -10.54 -4.83
CA ARG A 36 6.98 -11.67 -5.52
C ARG A 36 6.15 -12.32 -6.63
N THR A 37 4.83 -12.14 -6.63
CA THR A 37 3.92 -12.76 -7.59
C THR A 37 3.00 -11.73 -8.23
N ALA A 38 2.50 -12.05 -9.43
CA ALA A 38 1.50 -11.21 -10.11
C ALA A 38 0.21 -11.06 -9.28
N ALA A 39 -0.22 -12.15 -8.62
CA ALA A 39 -1.35 -12.11 -7.70
C ALA A 39 -1.11 -11.17 -6.51
N GLY A 40 0.10 -11.19 -5.93
CA GLY A 40 0.47 -10.25 -4.87
C GLY A 40 0.47 -8.79 -5.32
N ASN A 41 0.96 -8.51 -6.53
CA ASN A 41 0.87 -7.16 -7.10
C ASN A 41 -0.58 -6.74 -7.38
N ALA A 42 -1.47 -7.68 -7.71
CA ALA A 42 -2.90 -7.40 -7.84
C ALA A 42 -3.53 -7.07 -6.48
N VAL A 43 -3.18 -7.78 -5.41
CA VAL A 43 -3.64 -7.48 -4.04
C VAL A 43 -3.13 -6.11 -3.57
N LEU A 44 -1.85 -5.80 -3.79
CA LEU A 44 -1.28 -4.49 -3.42
C LEU A 44 -1.94 -3.32 -4.16
N ALA A 45 -2.58 -3.54 -5.31
CA ALA A 45 -3.29 -2.49 -6.02
C ALA A 45 -4.49 -1.93 -5.23
N TYR A 46 -5.06 -2.73 -4.31
CA TYR A 46 -6.20 -2.36 -3.47
C TYR A 46 -5.80 -1.65 -2.17
N LEU A 47 -4.50 -1.48 -1.91
CA LEU A 47 -3.99 -0.87 -0.67
C LEU A 47 -4.68 0.47 -0.34
N PHE A 48 -4.83 1.34 -1.34
CA PHE A 48 -5.38 2.69 -1.16
C PHE A 48 -6.91 2.76 -1.22
N THR A 49 -7.56 1.71 -1.75
CA THR A 49 -9.02 1.63 -1.83
C THR A 49 -9.62 1.01 -0.58
N GLU A 50 -8.90 0.10 0.07
CA GLU A 50 -9.40 -0.63 1.25
C GLU A 50 -8.98 -0.01 2.58
N LEU A 51 -7.90 0.79 2.60
CA LEU A 51 -7.33 1.29 3.86
C LEU A 51 -7.42 2.80 4.00
N GLU A 52 -7.60 3.21 5.25
CA GLU A 52 -7.54 4.61 5.67
C GLU A 52 -6.14 5.22 5.42
N PRO A 53 -6.04 6.44 4.85
CA PRO A 53 -4.76 7.06 4.50
C PRO A 53 -3.77 7.15 5.67
N ARG A 54 -4.26 7.45 6.87
CA ARG A 54 -3.41 7.53 8.07
C ARG A 54 -2.75 6.19 8.40
N LEU A 55 -3.44 5.07 8.17
CA LEU A 55 -2.89 3.74 8.42
C LEU A 55 -1.75 3.43 7.44
N ILE A 56 -1.93 3.77 6.17
CA ILE A 56 -0.91 3.61 5.12
C ILE A 56 0.32 4.46 5.45
N VAL A 57 0.13 5.72 5.86
CA VAL A 57 1.25 6.60 6.22
C VAL A 57 1.99 6.12 7.47
N THR A 58 1.28 5.72 8.52
CA THR A 58 1.90 5.13 9.71
C THR A 58 2.72 3.90 9.34
N CYS A 59 2.16 3.00 8.52
CA CYS A 59 2.89 1.84 8.03
C CYS A 59 4.14 2.25 7.23
N ALA A 60 4.03 3.23 6.34
CA ALA A 60 5.16 3.72 5.54
C ALA A 60 6.29 4.20 6.45
N GLN A 61 5.99 5.00 7.46
CA GLN A 61 6.97 5.50 8.43
C GLN A 61 7.61 4.36 9.23
N GLU A 62 6.82 3.41 9.73
CA GLU A 62 7.31 2.24 10.48
C GLU A 62 8.29 1.39 9.67
N VAL A 63 8.08 1.27 8.35
CA VAL A 63 8.97 0.50 7.47
C VAL A 63 10.14 1.30 6.91
N GLY A 64 10.32 2.57 7.31
CA GLY A 64 11.40 3.44 6.82
C GLY A 64 11.15 4.02 5.42
N ALA A 65 9.89 4.08 4.99
CA ALA A 65 9.42 4.80 3.82
C ALA A 65 8.86 6.19 4.24
N ASN A 66 8.35 6.97 3.29
CA ASN A 66 7.76 8.28 3.56
C ASN A 66 6.48 8.50 2.74
N VAL A 67 5.78 9.62 2.99
CA VAL A 67 4.52 9.95 2.31
C VAL A 67 4.72 10.06 0.79
N SER A 68 5.85 10.61 0.35
CA SER A 68 6.15 10.76 -1.08
C SER A 68 6.30 9.40 -1.77
N SER A 69 7.04 8.45 -1.18
CA SER A 69 7.18 7.10 -1.75
C SER A 69 5.86 6.32 -1.68
N ALA A 70 5.07 6.48 -0.62
CA ALA A 70 3.72 5.93 -0.55
C ALA A 70 2.81 6.52 -1.64
N HIS A 71 2.92 7.81 -1.93
CA HIS A 71 2.19 8.44 -3.03
C HIS A 71 2.67 7.96 -4.41
N SER A 72 3.97 7.74 -4.59
CA SER A 72 4.47 7.08 -5.80
C SER A 72 3.88 5.68 -5.99
N LEU A 73 3.74 4.90 -4.91
CA LEU A 73 3.07 3.59 -4.95
C LEU A 73 1.61 3.73 -5.37
N TYR A 74 0.88 4.74 -4.89
CA TYR A 74 -0.49 5.04 -5.33
C TYR A 74 -0.56 5.32 -6.83
N LEU A 75 0.34 6.17 -7.34
CA LEU A 75 0.39 6.45 -8.78
C LEU A 75 0.73 5.18 -9.59
N ASP A 76 1.60 4.32 -9.08
CA ASP A 76 1.87 3.00 -9.69
C ASP A 76 0.63 2.11 -9.72
N THR A 77 -0.22 2.11 -8.68
CA THR A 77 -1.46 1.32 -8.71
C THR A 77 -2.44 1.85 -9.78
N LEU A 78 -2.57 3.17 -9.92
CA LEU A 78 -3.42 3.80 -10.94
C LEU A 78 -2.96 3.49 -12.36
N ALA A 79 -1.66 3.53 -12.61
CA ALA A 79 -1.08 3.16 -13.91
C ALA A 79 -1.40 1.72 -14.33
N HIS A 80 -1.84 0.88 -13.39
CA HIS A 80 -2.20 -0.51 -13.59
C HIS A 80 -3.68 -0.79 -13.29
N ALA A 81 -4.54 0.21 -13.56
CA ALA A 81 -5.99 0.12 -13.54
C ALA A 81 -6.64 -0.09 -12.16
N ALA A 82 -5.95 0.29 -11.08
CA ALA A 82 -6.61 0.45 -9.78
C ALA A 82 -7.61 1.62 -9.81
N HIS A 83 -8.62 1.57 -8.95
CA HIS A 83 -9.56 2.68 -8.80
C HIS A 83 -8.92 3.84 -8.03
N PRO A 84 -9.19 5.10 -8.41
CA PRO A 84 -8.80 6.26 -7.60
C PRO A 84 -9.35 6.18 -6.18
N SER A 85 -8.59 6.71 -5.23
CA SER A 85 -8.99 6.80 -3.82
C SER A 85 -9.14 8.27 -3.42
N PRO A 86 -10.37 8.82 -3.44
CA PRO A 86 -10.62 10.21 -3.04
C PRO A 86 -10.23 10.50 -1.58
N ALA A 87 -10.21 9.47 -0.73
CA ALA A 87 -9.74 9.60 0.64
C ALA A 87 -8.22 9.83 0.67
N TRP A 88 -7.46 9.03 -0.08
CA TRP A 88 -6.01 9.18 -0.20
C TRP A 88 -5.60 10.49 -0.87
N GLU A 89 -6.21 10.82 -2.02
CA GLU A 89 -5.90 12.04 -2.80
C GLU A 89 -6.10 13.31 -1.98
N ARG A 90 -7.18 13.37 -1.19
CA ARG A 90 -7.42 14.50 -0.29
C ARG A 90 -6.43 14.54 0.86
N ALA A 91 -6.12 13.41 1.48
CA ALA A 91 -5.20 13.38 2.60
C ALA A 91 -3.77 13.78 2.18
N VAL A 92 -3.32 13.34 1.02
CA VAL A 92 -1.96 13.62 0.54
C VAL A 92 -1.78 15.08 0.10
N ALA A 93 -2.84 15.75 -0.37
CA ALA A 93 -2.81 17.17 -0.71
C ALA A 93 -2.50 18.09 0.49
N ASP A 94 -2.78 17.62 1.72
CA ASP A 94 -2.45 18.34 2.95
C ASP A 94 -1.03 17.99 3.46
N TRP A 95 -0.39 16.94 2.94
CA TRP A 95 0.85 16.38 3.47
C TRP A 95 2.08 16.54 2.55
N LEU A 96 1.86 16.76 1.25
CA LEU A 96 2.91 17.00 0.24
C LEU A 96 2.87 18.45 -0.23
#